data_AF-A0A8X6QKR4-F1
#
_entry.id   AF-A0A8X6QKR4-F1
#
_cell.length_a   1.000
_cell.length_b   1.000
_cell.length_c   1.000
_cell.angle_alpha   90.00
_cell.angle_beta   90.00
_cell.angle_gamma   90.00
#
_symmetry.space_group_name_H-M   'P 1'
#
loop_
_entity.id
_entity.type
_entity.pdbx_description
1 polymer ?
#
loop_
_entity_poly.entity_id
_entity_poly.type
_entity_poly.pdbx_seq_one_letter_code
_entity_poly.pdbx_strand_id
1 'polypeptide(L)'
;MLSTVHFLQSSILVLIFLLLVNCDGRAIIKDVSANLTARIKAEEHFRMIERRVCSSPVPKLFPVDDIYPIIDGNYKPHCVELYRCDKDAGCCKGDTEICAPQAVEIVHLHVSVTGLFETKVLLMPFENHTKCECQPLREVLTDWR
;
A
#
# COMPACT_ATOMS: atom_id res chain seq x y z
N MET A 1 73.91 3.95 -14.13
CA MET A 1 72.89 3.68 -13.11
C MET A 1 71.77 4.72 -13.05
N LEU A 2 71.93 5.96 -13.55
CA LEU A 2 70.88 6.98 -13.49
C LEU A 2 69.73 6.77 -14.53
N SER A 3 70.04 6.36 -15.76
CA SER A 3 69.03 6.24 -16.84
C SER A 3 68.01 5.12 -16.64
N THR A 4 68.36 4.03 -15.95
CA THR A 4 67.42 2.94 -15.66
C THR A 4 66.40 3.34 -14.59
N VAL A 5 66.78 4.19 -13.64
CA VAL A 5 65.89 4.69 -12.58
C VAL A 5 64.84 5.65 -13.17
N HIS A 6 65.23 6.53 -14.09
CA HIS A 6 64.30 7.41 -14.81
C HIS A 6 63.31 6.62 -15.70
N PHE A 7 63.77 5.53 -16.33
CA PHE A 7 62.90 4.68 -17.16
C PHE A 7 61.87 3.93 -16.32
N LEU A 8 62.28 3.34 -15.19
CA LEU A 8 61.36 2.69 -14.25
C LEU A 8 60.31 3.65 -13.67
N GLN A 9 60.71 4.87 -13.34
CA GLN A 9 59.79 5.88 -12.78
C GLN A 9 58.72 6.31 -13.79
N SER A 10 59.08 6.44 -15.07
CA SER A 10 58.13 6.72 -16.15
C SER A 10 57.14 5.56 -16.37
N SER A 11 57.63 4.31 -16.37
CA SER A 11 56.79 3.11 -16.48
C SER A 11 55.76 2.96 -15.36
N ILE A 12 56.16 3.29 -14.12
CA ILE A 12 55.30 3.24 -12.94
C ILE A 12 54.17 4.28 -13.05
N LEU A 13 54.47 5.50 -13.50
CA LEU A 13 53.49 6.56 -13.71
C LEU A 13 52.43 6.17 -14.76
N VAL A 14 52.85 5.55 -15.86
CA VAL A 14 51.92 5.06 -16.91
C VAL A 14 51.01 3.96 -16.36
N LEU A 15 51.55 3.02 -15.58
CA LEU A 15 50.75 1.97 -14.94
C LEU A 15 49.74 2.53 -13.93
N ILE A 16 50.15 3.49 -13.09
CA ILE A 16 49.26 4.16 -12.13
C ILE A 16 48.13 4.88 -12.88
N PHE A 17 48.44 5.61 -13.96
CA PHE A 17 47.44 6.32 -14.73
C PHE A 17 46.44 5.36 -15.41
N LEU A 18 46.93 4.26 -15.99
CA LEU A 18 46.09 3.20 -16.54
C LEU A 18 45.21 2.56 -15.46
N LEU A 19 45.74 2.31 -14.27
CA LEU A 19 44.96 1.75 -13.15
C LEU A 19 43.88 2.71 -12.68
N LEU A 20 44.18 4.01 -12.54
CA LEU A 20 43.20 5.04 -12.14
C LEU A 20 42.08 5.17 -13.18
N VAL A 21 42.42 5.30 -14.47
CA VAL A 21 41.43 5.40 -15.56
C VAL A 21 40.54 4.16 -15.65
N ASN A 22 41.11 2.96 -15.47
CA ASN A 22 40.34 1.71 -15.46
C ASN A 22 39.47 1.54 -14.20
N CYS A 23 39.92 2.03 -13.04
CA CYS A 23 39.14 2.01 -11.80
C CYS A 23 37.92 2.94 -11.89
N ASP A 24 38.10 4.16 -12.39
CA ASP A 24 37.01 5.13 -12.59
C ASP A 24 35.99 4.59 -13.60
N GLY A 25 36.46 4.01 -14.71
CA GLY A 25 35.59 3.36 -15.70
C GLY A 25 34.78 2.20 -15.13
N ARG A 26 35.38 1.33 -14.30
CA ARG A 26 34.67 0.22 -13.63
C ARG A 26 33.65 0.70 -12.61
N ALA A 27 33.94 1.78 -11.89
CA ALA A 27 32.99 2.39 -10.95
C ALA A 27 31.77 2.94 -11.69
N ILE A 28 31.99 3.72 -12.76
CA ILE A 28 30.92 4.26 -13.61
C ILE A 28 30.03 3.15 -14.19
N ILE A 29 30.62 2.07 -14.71
CA ILE A 29 29.85 0.94 -15.29
C ILE A 29 28.98 0.26 -14.22
N LYS A 30 29.49 0.09 -12.99
CA LYS A 30 28.71 -0.49 -11.90
C LYS A 30 27.53 0.41 -11.51
N ASP A 31 27.76 1.72 -11.43
CA ASP A 31 26.71 2.69 -11.07
C ASP A 31 25.61 2.75 -12.15
N VAL A 32 26.00 2.79 -13.42
CA VAL A 32 25.07 2.75 -14.55
C VAL A 32 24.26 1.44 -14.56
N SER A 33 24.92 0.30 -14.33
CA SER A 33 24.28 -1.01 -14.25
C SER A 33 23.28 -1.11 -13.08
N ALA A 34 23.66 -0.59 -11.91
CA ALA A 34 22.80 -0.56 -10.73
C ALA A 34 21.57 0.33 -10.94
N ASN A 35 21.74 1.52 -11.53
CA ASN A 35 20.65 2.43 -11.84
C ASN A 35 19.68 1.83 -12.88
N LEU A 36 20.20 1.22 -13.95
CA LEU A 36 19.38 0.53 -14.94
C LEU A 36 18.54 -0.59 -14.29
N THR A 37 19.17 -1.40 -13.43
CA THR A 37 18.48 -2.48 -12.70
C THR A 37 17.37 -1.91 -11.80
N ALA A 38 17.63 -0.80 -11.10
CA ALA A 38 16.63 -0.14 -10.27
C ALA A 38 15.43 0.36 -11.09
N ARG A 39 15.67 0.94 -12.26
CA ARG A 39 14.61 1.38 -13.18
C ARG A 39 13.74 0.24 -13.69
N ILE A 40 14.35 -0.87 -14.10
CA ILE A 40 13.61 -2.06 -14.56
C ILE A 40 12.72 -2.59 -13.42
N LYS A 41 13.28 -2.73 -12.21
CA LYS A 41 12.51 -3.17 -11.03
C LYS A 41 11.37 -2.21 -10.68
N ALA A 42 11.58 -0.91 -10.82
CA ALA A 42 10.53 0.09 -10.59
C ALA A 42 9.38 -0.06 -11.61
N GLU A 43 9.70 -0.25 -12.89
CA GLU A 43 8.68 -0.45 -13.93
C GLU A 43 7.93 -1.78 -13.76
N GLU A 44 8.64 -2.86 -13.41
CA GLU A 44 8.03 -4.16 -13.09
C GLU A 44 7.06 -4.04 -11.89
N HIS A 45 7.49 -3.34 -10.84
CA HIS A 45 6.65 -3.09 -9.69
C HIS A 45 5.42 -2.25 -10.05
N PHE A 46 5.60 -1.19 -10.85
CA PHE A 46 4.50 -0.36 -11.33
C PHE A 46 3.46 -1.19 -12.07
N ARG A 47 3.87 -2.03 -13.04
CA ARG A 47 2.97 -2.94 -13.77
C ARG A 47 2.28 -3.97 -12.88
N MET A 48 2.91 -4.38 -11.79
CA MET A 48 2.31 -5.27 -10.79
C MET A 48 1.17 -4.56 -10.05
N ILE A 49 1.40 -3.31 -9.63
CA ILE A 49 0.43 -2.50 -8.89
C ILE A 49 -0.72 -2.00 -9.77
N GLU A 50 -0.48 -1.72 -11.06
CA GLU A 50 -1.56 -1.36 -12.01
C GLU A 50 -2.66 -2.43 -12.10
N ARG A 51 -2.37 -3.68 -11.73
CA ARG A 51 -3.37 -4.77 -11.67
C ARG A 51 -4.16 -4.79 -10.36
N ARG A 52 -3.79 -4.00 -9.36
CA ARG A 52 -4.41 -3.89 -8.03
C ARG A 52 -5.32 -2.67 -7.96
N VAL A 53 -6.25 -2.57 -8.91
CA VAL A 53 -7.17 -1.45 -9.02
C VAL A 53 -8.28 -1.55 -7.98
N CYS A 54 -8.61 -0.42 -7.34
CA CYS A 54 -9.79 -0.27 -6.50
C CYS A 54 -11.05 -0.71 -7.25
N SER A 55 -11.62 -1.86 -6.88
CA SER A 55 -12.73 -2.45 -7.64
C SER A 55 -13.65 -3.32 -6.77
N SER A 56 -13.05 -4.24 -6.00
CA SER A 56 -13.78 -5.20 -5.18
C SER A 56 -13.61 -4.87 -3.70
N PRO A 57 -14.71 -4.77 -2.95
CA PRO A 57 -14.68 -4.63 -1.50
C PRO A 57 -13.90 -5.77 -0.83
N VAL A 58 -13.26 -5.48 0.30
CA VAL A 58 -12.54 -6.48 1.10
C VAL A 58 -13.26 -6.75 2.42
N PRO A 59 -13.28 -8.02 2.91
CA PRO A 59 -13.92 -8.34 4.18
C PRO A 59 -13.11 -7.79 5.35
N LYS A 60 -13.80 -7.15 6.30
CA LYS A 60 -13.23 -6.55 7.50
C LYS A 60 -14.10 -6.80 8.70
N LEU A 61 -13.47 -6.97 9.86
CA LEU A 61 -14.17 -7.13 11.13
C LEU A 61 -14.39 -5.77 11.78
N PHE A 62 -15.65 -5.47 12.07
CA PHE A 62 -16.06 -4.27 12.80
C PHE A 62 -16.62 -4.68 14.15
N PRO A 63 -16.09 -4.15 15.26
CA PRO A 63 -16.78 -4.22 16.55
C PRO A 63 -18.20 -3.66 16.42
N VAL A 64 -19.18 -4.37 16.97
CA VAL A 64 -20.58 -3.94 16.85
C VAL A 64 -20.84 -2.66 17.63
N ASP A 65 -20.12 -2.46 18.74
CA ASP A 65 -20.15 -1.27 19.60
C ASP A 65 -19.55 -0.02 18.94
N ASP A 66 -18.63 -0.16 17.98
CA ASP A 66 -18.14 0.97 17.18
C ASP A 66 -19.24 1.54 16.26
N ILE A 67 -20.16 0.69 15.80
CA ILE A 67 -21.26 1.06 14.90
C ILE A 67 -22.52 1.44 15.70
N TYR A 68 -22.80 0.66 16.75
CA TYR A 68 -23.97 0.78 17.61
C TYR A 68 -23.55 0.90 19.08
N PRO A 69 -23.13 2.09 19.53
CA PRO A 69 -22.67 2.27 20.90
C PRO A 69 -23.75 1.93 21.92
N ILE A 70 -23.40 1.18 22.96
CA ILE A 70 -24.25 0.88 24.12
C ILE A 70 -23.55 1.29 25.41
N ILE A 71 -24.33 1.75 26.38
CA ILE A 71 -23.81 2.21 27.67
C ILE A 71 -23.58 1.03 28.63
N ASP A 72 -24.38 -0.03 28.48
CA ASP A 72 -24.37 -1.19 29.37
C ASP A 72 -24.75 -2.46 28.59
N GLY A 73 -24.12 -3.56 28.96
CA GLY A 73 -24.22 -4.85 28.28
C GLY A 73 -23.16 -5.09 27.21
N ASN A 74 -23.29 -6.22 26.52
CA ASN A 74 -22.37 -6.63 25.46
C ASN A 74 -23.08 -7.28 24.27
N TYR A 75 -22.48 -7.10 23.10
CA TYR A 75 -22.88 -7.77 21.86
C TYR A 75 -22.26 -9.16 21.74
N LYS A 76 -23.05 -10.09 21.19
CA LYS A 76 -22.63 -11.41 20.74
C LYS A 76 -23.18 -11.68 19.33
N PRO A 77 -22.32 -11.86 18.31
CA PRO A 77 -20.86 -11.74 18.38
C PRO A 77 -20.40 -10.30 18.71
N HIS A 78 -19.16 -10.15 19.20
CA HIS A 78 -18.58 -8.83 19.50
C HIS A 78 -18.27 -8.04 18.22
N CYS A 79 -17.97 -8.73 17.13
CA CYS A 79 -17.69 -8.15 15.83
C CYS A 79 -18.49 -8.83 14.73
N VAL A 80 -18.69 -8.09 13.63
CA VAL A 80 -19.32 -8.57 12.41
C VAL A 80 -18.35 -8.42 11.24
N GLU A 81 -18.44 -9.32 10.26
CA GLU A 81 -17.71 -9.20 9.01
C GLU A 81 -18.54 -8.36 8.02
N LEU A 82 -17.94 -7.27 7.52
CA LEU A 82 -18.53 -6.40 6.49
C LEU A 82 -17.51 -6.17 5.38
N TYR A 83 -18.01 -6.02 4.16
CA TYR A 83 -17.20 -5.69 3.00
C TYR A 83 -17.07 -4.17 2.87
N ARG A 84 -15.83 -3.68 2.78
CA ARG A 84 -15.53 -2.25 2.69
C ARG A 84 -14.57 -1.92 1.55
N CYS A 85 -14.75 -0.71 1.03
CA CYS A 85 -13.88 -0.06 0.06
C CYS A 85 -12.98 0.89 0.83
N ASP A 86 -11.70 0.57 0.90
CA ASP A 86 -10.67 1.44 1.46
C ASP A 86 -9.32 1.11 0.81
N LYS A 87 -8.23 1.58 1.42
CA LYS A 87 -6.86 1.40 0.89
C LYS A 87 -6.48 -0.07 0.64
N ASP A 88 -7.13 -1.03 1.30
CA ASP A 88 -6.83 -2.45 1.14
C ASP A 88 -7.62 -3.08 -0.03
N ALA A 89 -8.65 -2.40 -0.55
CA ALA A 89 -9.44 -2.82 -1.71
C ALA A 89 -8.78 -2.50 -3.06
N GLY A 90 -7.72 -1.68 -3.05
CA GLY A 90 -6.90 -1.39 -4.22
C GLY A 90 -6.29 0.00 -4.19
N CYS A 91 -5.50 0.31 -5.22
CA CYS A 91 -4.79 1.58 -5.37
C CYS A 91 -5.41 2.43 -6.49
N CYS A 92 -5.41 3.75 -6.28
CA CYS A 92 -5.84 4.75 -7.26
C CYS A 92 -4.62 5.41 -7.93
N LYS A 93 -4.84 6.22 -8.99
CA LYS A 93 -3.75 6.72 -9.83
C LYS A 93 -2.87 7.77 -9.16
N GLY A 94 -3.36 8.42 -8.10
CA GLY A 94 -2.60 9.41 -7.34
C GLY A 94 -3.37 9.92 -6.13
N ASP A 95 -2.78 10.89 -5.44
CA ASP A 95 -3.22 11.36 -4.12
C ASP A 95 -4.52 12.19 -4.13
N THR A 96 -5.07 12.50 -5.32
CA THR A 96 -6.32 13.24 -5.48
C THR A 96 -7.56 12.35 -5.47
N GLU A 97 -7.38 11.03 -5.48
CA GLU A 97 -8.44 10.03 -5.51
C GLU A 97 -8.31 9.09 -4.30
N ILE A 98 -9.44 8.57 -3.83
CA ILE A 98 -9.51 7.57 -2.77
C ILE A 98 -10.38 6.41 -3.22
N CYS A 99 -10.06 5.20 -2.77
CA CYS A 99 -10.89 4.03 -3.01
C CYS A 99 -12.13 4.10 -2.11
N ALA A 100 -13.30 4.27 -2.71
CA ALA A 100 -14.56 4.55 -2.04
C ALA A 100 -15.70 3.65 -2.59
N PRO A 101 -16.81 3.49 -1.86
CA PRO A 101 -17.95 2.73 -2.35
C PRO A 101 -18.60 3.40 -3.57
N GLN A 102 -18.75 2.64 -4.65
CA GLN A 102 -19.62 2.98 -5.77
C GLN A 102 -21.05 2.48 -5.54
N ALA A 103 -21.18 1.32 -4.88
CA ALA A 103 -22.46 0.71 -4.58
C ALA A 103 -22.43 0.06 -3.19
N VAL A 104 -23.54 0.17 -2.49
CA VAL A 104 -23.76 -0.36 -1.14
C VAL A 104 -25.09 -1.10 -1.06
N GLU A 105 -25.19 -2.00 -0.10
CA GLU A 105 -26.42 -2.68 0.28
C GLU A 105 -26.56 -2.70 1.81
N ILE A 106 -27.78 -2.85 2.31
CA ILE A 106 -28.04 -3.03 3.74
C ILE A 106 -28.26 -4.51 4.03
N VAL A 107 -27.31 -5.12 4.71
CA VAL A 107 -27.43 -6.50 5.21
C VAL A 107 -27.99 -6.50 6.62
N HIS A 108 -28.84 -7.46 6.95
CA HIS A 108 -29.43 -7.58 8.27
C HIS A 108 -28.82 -8.77 9.00
N LEU A 109 -28.14 -8.52 10.11
CA LEU A 109 -27.47 -9.56 10.91
C LEU A 109 -28.14 -9.69 12.27
N HIS A 110 -28.28 -10.93 12.75
CA HIS A 110 -28.80 -11.20 14.08
C HIS A 110 -27.68 -11.05 15.10
N VAL A 111 -27.87 -10.15 16.07
CA VAL A 111 -26.91 -9.89 17.15
C VAL A 111 -27.62 -10.04 18.49
N SER A 112 -27.03 -10.83 19.38
CA SER A 112 -27.49 -10.96 20.75
C SER A 112 -26.93 -9.82 21.58
N VAL A 113 -27.78 -9.11 22.31
CA VAL A 113 -27.41 -8.07 23.27
C VAL A 113 -27.72 -8.59 24.66
N THR A 114 -26.72 -8.70 25.52
CA THR A 114 -26.92 -9.10 26.93
C THR A 114 -26.72 -7.86 27.80
N GLY A 115 -27.80 -7.37 28.39
CA GLY A 115 -27.76 -6.32 29.42
C GLY A 115 -27.74 -6.91 30.83
N LEU A 116 -27.89 -6.06 31.86
CA LEU A 116 -27.90 -6.49 33.26
C LEU A 116 -29.03 -7.47 33.62
N PHE A 117 -30.19 -7.34 32.98
CA PHE A 117 -31.41 -8.06 33.39
C PHE A 117 -31.91 -9.06 32.35
N GLU A 118 -31.50 -8.95 31.09
CA GLU A 118 -32.03 -9.76 29.99
C GLU A 118 -31.06 -9.86 28.80
N THR A 119 -31.27 -10.90 28.00
CA THR A 119 -30.64 -11.09 26.69
C THR A 119 -31.70 -11.01 25.60
N LYS A 120 -31.44 -10.21 24.56
CA LYS A 120 -32.31 -10.09 23.39
C LYS A 120 -31.54 -10.41 22.11
N VAL A 121 -32.22 -10.97 21.12
CA VAL A 121 -31.69 -11.08 19.75
C VAL A 121 -32.31 -9.99 18.91
N LEU A 122 -31.48 -9.11 18.36
CA LEU A 122 -31.87 -8.01 17.49
C LEU A 122 -31.48 -8.32 16.05
N LEU A 123 -32.33 -7.96 15.11
CA LEU A 123 -31.99 -7.93 13.69
C LEU A 123 -31.49 -6.52 13.36
N MET A 124 -30.18 -6.38 13.19
CA MET A 124 -29.52 -5.07 13.05
C MET A 124 -29.08 -4.85 11.59
N PRO A 125 -29.35 -3.68 11.00
CA PRO A 125 -28.89 -3.36 9.64
C PRO A 125 -27.39 -2.99 9.66
N PHE A 126 -26.66 -3.36 8.62
CA PHE A 126 -25.27 -2.94 8.42
C PHE A 126 -25.07 -2.57 6.96
N GLU A 127 -24.32 -1.50 6.72
CA GLU A 127 -23.92 -1.12 5.37
C GLU A 127 -22.78 -2.03 4.89
N ASN A 128 -23.01 -2.68 3.77
CA ASN A 128 -22.08 -3.57 3.11
C ASN A 128 -21.76 -2.99 1.73
N HIS A 129 -20.49 -2.76 1.43
CA HIS A 129 -20.11 -2.27 0.11
C HIS A 129 -20.14 -3.44 -0.87
N THR A 130 -20.68 -3.23 -2.07
CA THR A 130 -20.80 -4.26 -3.12
C THR A 130 -19.92 -3.98 -4.33
N LYS A 131 -19.49 -2.72 -4.51
CA LYS A 131 -18.56 -2.31 -5.56
C LYS A 131 -17.75 -1.09 -5.13
N CYS A 132 -16.47 -1.06 -5.48
CA CYS A 132 -15.58 0.07 -5.21
C CYS A 132 -15.15 0.76 -6.50
N GLU A 133 -14.79 2.04 -6.37
CA GLU A 133 -14.10 2.77 -7.43
C GLU A 133 -13.21 3.88 -6.86
N CYS A 134 -12.30 4.38 -7.69
CA CYS A 134 -11.53 5.57 -7.35
C CYS A 134 -12.40 6.81 -7.54
N GLN A 135 -12.67 7.52 -6.46
CA GLN A 135 -13.46 8.75 -6.46
C GLN A 135 -12.57 9.94 -6.07
N PRO A 136 -12.82 11.14 -6.60
CA PRO A 136 -12.11 12.34 -6.18
C PRO A 136 -12.28 12.59 -4.67
N LEU A 137 -11.17 12.85 -3.98
CA LEU A 137 -11.17 13.04 -2.51
C LEU A 137 -12.18 14.12 -2.05
N ARG A 138 -12.37 15.17 -2.86
CA ARG A 138 -13.29 16.27 -2.57
C ARG A 138 -14.74 15.82 -2.47
N GLU A 139 -15.15 14.86 -3.30
CA GLU A 139 -16.54 14.37 -3.37
C GLU A 139 -16.86 13.48 -2.17
N VAL A 140 -15.91 12.62 -1.78
CA VAL A 140 -16.04 11.78 -0.58
C VAL A 140 -16.14 12.65 0.68
N LEU A 141 -15.31 13.69 0.83
CA LEU A 141 -15.33 14.54 2.01
C LEU A 141 -16.61 15.39 2.15
N THR A 142 -17.34 15.62 1.05
CA THR A 142 -18.62 16.35 1.11
C THR A 142 -19.80 15.48 1.54
N ASP A 143 -19.70 14.16 1.38
CA ASP A 143 -20.75 13.20 1.76
C ASP A 143 -20.82 12.96 3.29
N TRP A 144 -19.69 13.16 3.98
CA TRP A 144 -19.59 13.02 5.45
C TRP A 144 -19.93 14.30 6.24
N ARG A 145 -20.49 15.34 5.61
CA ARG A 145 -20.83 16.62 6.24
C ARG A 145 -22.33 16.88 6.33
#